data_AF-A0A5N9AR64-F1
#
_entry.id   AF-A0A5N9AR64-F1
#
_cell.length_a   1.000
_cell.length_b   1.000
_cell.length_c   1.000
_cell.angle_alpha   90.00
_cell.angle_beta   90.00
_cell.angle_gamma   90.00
#
_symmetry.space_group_name_H-M   'P 1'
#
loop_
_entity.id
_entity.type
_entity.pdbx_description
1 polymer ?
#
loop_
_entity_poly.entity_id
_entity_poly.type
_entity_poly.pdbx_seq_one_letter_code
_entity_poly.pdbx_strand_id
1 'polypeptide(L)'
;MKLFVLYFIAMMLVVGCGAGALNTASDVTEALDEHTVEECSKNDFEMIGGDSGLTCRVRTGTQYFNFIEIYTFDGNAKEACKSNEFCEPIVDAPMALESIGASLRFHDNVMILLHGDNHADLVESLISDLQNG
;
A
#
# COMPACT_ATOMS: atom_id res chain seq x y z
N MET A 1 5.70 -55.21 0.81
CA MET A 1 5.73 -53.94 0.03
C MET A 1 4.30 -53.47 -0.24
N LYS A 2 3.72 -52.70 0.68
CA LYS A 2 2.58 -51.78 0.49
C LYS A 2 2.77 -50.71 1.58
N LEU A 3 3.87 -49.95 1.47
CA LEU A 3 3.85 -48.55 1.01
C LEU A 3 2.87 -47.73 1.87
N PHE A 4 3.30 -47.15 3.00
CA PHE A 4 3.91 -45.81 3.06
C PHE A 4 3.09 -44.67 2.43
N VAL A 5 1.78 -44.84 2.20
CA VAL A 5 0.92 -43.81 1.56
C VAL A 5 -0.15 -43.27 2.51
N LEU A 6 0.18 -43.07 3.80
CA LEU A 6 -0.76 -42.43 4.74
C LEU A 6 -0.15 -41.26 5.54
N TYR A 7 1.11 -40.89 5.27
CA TYR A 7 1.80 -39.81 6.01
C TYR A 7 1.91 -38.47 5.25
N PHE A 8 1.38 -38.37 4.03
CA PHE A 8 1.50 -37.16 3.19
C PHE A 8 0.30 -36.22 3.21
N ILE A 9 -0.79 -36.56 3.91
CA ILE A 9 -1.98 -35.68 3.98
C ILE A 9 -1.89 -34.68 5.17
N ALA A 10 -0.83 -34.75 5.97
CA ALA A 10 -0.66 -33.91 7.16
C ALA A 10 0.21 -32.65 6.94
N MET A 11 0.59 -32.31 5.70
CA MET A 11 1.62 -31.27 5.45
C MET A 11 1.25 -30.29 4.32
N MET A 12 -0.03 -29.96 4.16
CA MET A 12 -0.50 -28.86 3.29
C MET A 12 -1.38 -27.84 4.02
N LEU A 13 -1.26 -27.76 5.35
CA LEU A 13 -1.68 -26.61 6.13
C LEU A 13 -0.43 -25.89 6.64
N VAL A 14 0.49 -25.57 5.72
CA VAL A 14 1.24 -24.34 5.87
C VAL A 14 0.19 -23.26 5.64
N VAL A 15 -0.52 -22.91 6.71
CA VAL A 15 -1.12 -21.59 6.84
C VAL A 15 0.08 -20.67 6.72
N GLY A 16 0.39 -20.27 5.50
CA GLY A 16 1.16 -19.06 5.31
C GLY A 16 0.42 -18.03 6.15
N CYS A 17 1.10 -17.44 7.13
CA CYS A 17 0.80 -16.07 7.49
C CYS A 17 0.97 -15.26 6.20
N GLY A 18 -0.03 -15.31 5.33
CA GLY A 18 -0.27 -14.22 4.42
C GLY A 18 -0.62 -13.08 5.36
N ALA A 19 0.20 -12.04 5.35
CA ALA A 19 -0.27 -10.71 5.72
C ALA A 19 -1.65 -10.57 5.07
N GLY A 20 -2.69 -10.61 5.89
CA GLY A 20 -4.06 -10.46 5.38
C GLY A 20 -4.16 -9.10 4.74
N ALA A 21 -4.92 -8.99 3.64
CA ALA A 21 -5.22 -7.69 3.05
C ALA A 21 -5.62 -6.70 4.15
N LEU A 22 -5.01 -5.52 4.15
CA LEU A 22 -5.31 -4.48 5.14
C LEU A 22 -6.69 -3.91 4.81
N ASN A 23 -7.64 -3.95 5.75
CA ASN A 23 -9.04 -3.70 5.43
C ASN A 23 -9.31 -2.20 5.23
N THR A 24 -8.56 -1.35 5.91
CA THR A 24 -8.72 0.10 5.83
C THR A 24 -7.39 0.82 5.69
N ALA A 25 -7.42 2.07 5.21
CA ALA A 25 -6.22 2.92 5.20
C ALA A 25 -5.73 3.24 6.63
N SER A 26 -6.60 3.17 7.65
CA SER A 26 -6.17 3.29 9.05
C SER A 26 -5.29 2.11 9.47
N ASP A 27 -5.65 0.89 9.06
CA ASP A 27 -4.85 -0.32 9.32
C ASP A 27 -3.46 -0.17 8.70
N VAL A 28 -3.36 0.43 7.51
CA VAL A 28 -2.08 0.75 6.86
C VAL A 28 -1.27 1.73 7.71
N THR A 29 -1.89 2.78 8.24
CA THR A 29 -1.16 3.74 9.10
C THR A 29 -0.70 3.14 10.43
N GLU A 30 -1.45 2.16 10.96
CA GLU A 30 -1.09 1.45 12.19
C GLU A 30 0.03 0.42 11.95
N ALA A 31 0.17 -0.11 10.73
CA ALA A 31 1.22 -1.04 10.35
C ALA A 31 2.57 -0.37 10.00
N LEU A 32 2.60 0.97 9.90
CA LEU A 32 3.82 1.74 9.65
C LEU A 32 4.55 2.00 10.98
N ASP A 33 5.19 0.97 11.53
CA ASP A 33 5.79 1.01 12.87
C ASP A 33 7.08 1.85 12.94
N GLU A 34 7.84 1.95 11.84
CA GLU A 34 9.07 2.73 11.78
C GLU A 34 8.83 4.22 11.49
N HIS A 35 7.63 4.58 11.03
CA HIS A 35 7.27 5.95 10.65
C HIS A 35 6.16 6.52 11.56
N THR A 36 6.31 7.77 12.00
CA THR A 36 5.18 8.42 12.70
C THR A 36 4.20 8.96 11.67
N VAL A 37 3.02 8.36 11.56
CA VAL A 37 1.91 8.88 10.75
C VAL A 37 0.98 9.72 11.63
N GLU A 38 0.67 10.93 11.22
CA GLU A 38 -0.12 11.89 12.00
C GLU A 38 -0.96 12.81 11.10
N GLU A 39 -1.87 13.58 11.72
CA GLU A 39 -2.74 14.55 11.02
C GLU A 39 -3.51 13.96 9.82
N CYS A 40 -3.95 12.71 9.93
CA CYS A 40 -4.71 12.05 8.88
C CYS A 40 -6.13 12.62 8.75
N SER A 41 -6.56 12.80 7.51
CA SER A 41 -7.92 13.19 7.14
C SER A 41 -8.44 12.28 6.03
N LYS A 42 -9.76 12.07 5.98
CA LYS A 42 -10.39 11.23 4.95
C LYS A 42 -10.19 11.86 3.57
N ASN A 43 -9.81 11.03 2.60
CA ASN A 43 -9.69 11.44 1.20
C ASN A 43 -10.85 10.90 0.34
N ASP A 44 -11.08 11.49 -0.82
CA ASP A 44 -12.10 11.06 -1.79
C ASP A 44 -11.61 9.84 -2.58
N PHE A 45 -11.62 8.67 -1.95
CA PHE A 45 -11.13 7.42 -2.52
C PHE A 45 -12.10 6.75 -3.51
N GLU A 46 -13.40 7.03 -3.39
CA GLU A 46 -14.45 6.35 -4.18
C GLU A 46 -14.28 6.61 -5.68
N MET A 47 -13.80 7.81 -6.04
CA MET A 47 -13.59 8.21 -7.42
C MET A 47 -12.54 7.34 -8.13
N ILE A 48 -11.51 6.90 -7.40
CA ILE A 48 -10.44 6.05 -7.94
C ILE A 48 -10.72 4.55 -7.73
N GLY A 49 -11.88 4.19 -7.18
CA GLY A 49 -12.28 2.81 -6.91
C GLY A 49 -11.65 2.19 -5.66
N GLY A 50 -11.16 3.01 -4.73
CA GLY A 50 -10.69 2.52 -3.42
C GLY A 50 -11.84 2.18 -2.48
N ASP A 51 -11.55 1.41 -1.42
CA ASP A 51 -12.48 1.10 -0.32
C ASP A 51 -12.26 2.02 0.88
N SER A 52 -11.06 2.55 1.02
CA SER A 52 -10.69 3.52 2.05
C SER A 52 -9.55 4.40 1.54
N GLY A 53 -9.47 5.63 2.07
CA GLY A 53 -8.45 6.60 1.71
C GLY A 53 -8.20 7.63 2.80
N LEU A 54 -6.92 7.89 3.07
CA LEU A 54 -6.45 8.91 3.99
C LEU A 54 -5.41 9.78 3.31
N THR A 55 -5.43 11.06 3.63
CA THR A 55 -4.30 11.98 3.41
C THR A 55 -3.70 12.30 4.76
N CYS A 56 -2.42 11.96 4.95
CA CYS A 56 -1.70 12.07 6.20
C CYS A 56 -0.44 12.93 6.07
N ARG A 57 0.09 13.34 7.22
CA ARG A 57 1.48 13.78 7.37
C ARG A 57 2.30 12.59 7.90
N VAL A 58 3.50 12.40 7.37
CA VAL A 58 4.47 11.46 7.93
C VAL A 58 5.67 12.21 8.45
N ARG A 59 6.16 11.77 9.60
CA ARG A 59 7.41 12.23 10.19
C ARG A 59 8.42 11.08 10.25
N THR A 60 9.58 11.30 9.63
CA THR A 60 10.77 10.45 9.80
C THR A 60 11.86 11.24 10.51
N GLY A 61 12.20 10.81 11.73
CA GLY A 61 13.08 11.57 12.62
C GLY A 61 12.53 12.98 12.91
N THR A 62 13.21 14.01 12.40
CA THR A 62 12.82 15.43 12.56
C THR A 62 12.19 16.04 11.31
N GLN A 63 12.11 15.30 10.21
CA GLN A 63 11.57 15.78 8.93
C GLN A 63 10.08 15.46 8.82
N TYR A 64 9.32 16.38 8.24
CA TYR A 64 7.88 16.24 8.02
C TYR A 64 7.57 16.25 6.53
N PHE A 65 6.75 15.30 6.11
CA PHE A 65 6.29 15.12 4.75
C PHE A 65 4.78 15.25 4.75
N ASN A 66 4.29 16.26 4.04
CA ASN A 66 2.87 16.53 3.93
C ASN A 66 2.30 15.82 2.69
N PHE A 67 0.99 15.58 2.68
CA PHE A 67 0.26 15.08 1.52
C PHE A 67 0.71 13.68 1.06
N ILE A 68 0.77 12.74 2.01
CA ILE A 68 0.84 11.31 1.69
C ILE A 68 -0.58 10.80 1.64
N GLU A 69 -1.00 10.37 0.46
CA GLU A 69 -2.27 9.72 0.24
C GLU A 69 -2.09 8.20 0.31
N ILE A 70 -2.89 7.55 1.14
CA ILE A 70 -2.89 6.12 1.37
C ILE A 70 -4.28 5.60 1.04
N TYR A 71 -4.34 4.63 0.14
CA TYR A 71 -5.59 4.02 -0.30
C TYR A 71 -5.53 2.50 -0.16
N THR A 72 -6.65 1.90 0.23
CA THR A 72 -6.84 0.45 0.15
C THR A 72 -7.90 0.10 -0.88
N PHE A 73 -7.76 -1.07 -1.49
CA PHE A 73 -8.64 -1.59 -2.53
C PHE A 73 -9.08 -3.02 -2.21
N ASP A 74 -10.15 -3.47 -2.86
CA ASP A 74 -10.55 -4.87 -2.88
C ASP A 74 -9.62 -5.65 -3.82
N GLY A 75 -8.78 -6.52 -3.25
CA GLY A 75 -7.77 -7.27 -3.99
C GLY A 75 -6.51 -6.45 -4.31
N ASN A 76 -5.86 -6.74 -5.45
CA ASN A 76 -4.59 -6.09 -5.76
C ASN A 76 -4.80 -4.62 -6.18
N ALA A 77 -4.18 -3.68 -5.45
CA ALA A 77 -4.39 -2.24 -5.65
C ALA A 77 -3.98 -1.75 -7.03
N LYS A 78 -2.88 -2.29 -7.58
CA LYS A 78 -2.40 -1.88 -8.91
C LYS A 78 -3.38 -2.30 -10.00
N GLU A 79 -3.84 -3.54 -9.96
CA GLU A 79 -4.81 -4.05 -10.94
C GLU A 79 -6.17 -3.38 -10.77
N ALA A 80 -6.63 -3.18 -9.53
CA ALA A 80 -7.88 -2.48 -9.24
C ALA A 80 -7.85 -1.03 -9.76
N CYS A 81 -6.81 -0.28 -9.44
CA CYS A 81 -6.60 1.08 -9.94
C CYS A 81 -6.49 1.13 -11.47
N LYS A 82 -5.74 0.21 -12.10
CA LYS A 82 -5.62 0.14 -13.57
C LYS A 82 -6.94 -0.16 -14.27
N SER A 83 -7.88 -0.82 -13.61
CA SER A 83 -9.21 -1.11 -14.15
C SER A 83 -10.21 0.05 -14.02
N ASN A 84 -9.85 1.11 -13.29
CA ASN A 84 -10.69 2.28 -13.06
C ASN A 84 -10.26 3.46 -13.96
N GLU A 85 -11.18 4.07 -14.69
CA GLU A 85 -10.88 5.14 -15.67
C GLU A 85 -10.22 6.40 -15.09
N PHE A 86 -10.45 6.69 -13.80
CA PHE A 86 -9.86 7.83 -13.10
C PHE A 86 -8.47 7.51 -12.54
N CYS A 87 -8.19 6.24 -12.24
CA CYS A 87 -6.94 5.81 -11.63
C CYS A 87 -5.95 5.25 -12.66
N GLU A 88 -6.42 4.67 -13.77
CA GLU A 88 -5.60 4.15 -14.87
C GLU A 88 -4.53 5.14 -15.36
N PRO A 89 -4.83 6.44 -15.60
CA PRO A 89 -3.81 7.39 -16.06
C PRO A 89 -2.66 7.58 -15.06
N ILE A 90 -2.93 7.41 -13.76
CA ILE A 90 -1.93 7.50 -12.69
C ILE A 90 -0.96 6.31 -12.78
N VAL A 91 -1.47 5.12 -13.09
CA VAL A 91 -0.67 3.89 -13.26
C VAL A 91 0.13 3.90 -14.56
N ASP A 92 -0.49 4.36 -15.65
CA ASP A 92 0.08 4.23 -17.00
C ASP A 92 1.00 5.40 -17.39
N ALA A 93 1.02 6.49 -16.60
CA ALA A 93 1.89 7.64 -16.82
C ALA A 93 2.81 7.93 -15.62
N PRO A 94 3.68 6.99 -15.19
CA PRO A 94 4.59 7.23 -14.07
C PRO A 94 5.54 8.42 -14.31
N MET A 95 5.93 8.66 -15.57
CA MET A 95 6.73 9.84 -15.94
C MET A 95 5.98 11.17 -15.71
N ALA A 96 4.64 11.18 -15.81
CA ALA A 96 3.86 12.38 -15.54
C ALA A 96 3.86 12.68 -14.03
N LEU A 97 3.79 11.66 -13.18
CA LEU A 97 3.92 11.79 -11.73
C LEU A 97 5.30 12.30 -11.33
N GLU A 98 6.36 11.73 -11.91
CA GLU A 98 7.74 12.20 -11.68
C GLU A 98 7.91 13.67 -12.07
N SER A 99 7.29 14.11 -13.18
CA SER A 99 7.38 15.50 -13.66
C SER A 99 6.74 16.53 -12.72
N ILE A 100 5.78 16.11 -11.89
CA ILE A 100 5.15 16.94 -10.85
C ILE A 100 5.75 16.66 -9.45
N GLY A 101 6.84 15.90 -9.39
CA GLY A 101 7.51 15.55 -8.13
C GLY A 101 6.72 14.58 -7.26
N ALA A 102 5.77 13.83 -7.83
CA ALA A 102 5.00 12.83 -7.10
C ALA A 102 5.65 11.45 -7.21
N SER A 103 5.46 10.62 -6.18
CA SER A 103 5.92 9.23 -6.15
C SER A 103 4.79 8.29 -5.79
N LEU A 104 4.61 7.23 -6.58
CA LEU A 104 3.54 6.25 -6.45
C LEU A 104 4.12 4.86 -6.22
N ARG A 105 3.61 4.14 -5.22
CA ARG A 105 3.92 2.73 -4.99
C ARG A 105 2.66 1.93 -4.65
N PHE A 106 2.74 0.65 -4.94
CA PHE A 106 1.71 -0.33 -4.65
C PHE A 106 2.33 -1.47 -3.83
N HIS A 107 1.59 -1.94 -2.83
CA HIS A 107 1.92 -3.15 -2.08
C HIS A 107 0.63 -3.90 -1.76
N ASP A 108 0.49 -5.12 -2.29
CA ASP A 108 -0.73 -5.92 -2.19
C ASP A 108 -2.00 -5.13 -2.52
N ASN A 109 -2.81 -4.83 -1.51
CA ASN A 109 -4.07 -4.09 -1.65
C ASN A 109 -3.96 -2.60 -1.28
N VAL A 110 -2.74 -2.09 -1.12
CA VAL A 110 -2.42 -0.72 -0.74
C VAL A 110 -1.81 0.04 -1.92
N MET A 111 -2.23 1.30 -2.08
CA MET A 111 -1.58 2.31 -2.91
C MET A 111 -1.13 3.48 -2.03
N ILE A 112 0.13 3.88 -2.18
CA ILE A 112 0.69 5.08 -1.52
C ILE A 112 1.10 6.06 -2.61
N LEU A 113 0.55 7.27 -2.55
CA LEU A 113 0.89 8.39 -3.42
C LEU A 113 1.43 9.54 -2.56
N LEU A 114 2.66 9.95 -2.81
CA LEU A 114 3.28 11.10 -2.19
C LEU A 114 3.32 12.26 -3.17
N HIS A 115 2.86 13.44 -2.75
CA HIS A 115 2.96 14.68 -3.50
C HIS A 115 4.13 15.55 -3.03
N GLY A 116 4.95 16.02 -3.98
CA GLY A 116 5.97 17.05 -3.74
C GLY A 116 7.41 16.53 -3.70
N ASP A 117 8.33 17.37 -4.19
CA ASP A 117 9.80 17.27 -4.14
C ASP A 117 10.39 15.84 -4.20
N ASN A 118 9.85 14.99 -5.08
CA ASN A 118 10.39 13.69 -5.49
C ASN A 118 11.09 12.91 -4.36
N HIS A 119 10.39 12.66 -3.26
CA HIS A 119 10.91 11.84 -2.15
C HIS A 119 10.64 10.35 -2.41
N ALA A 120 11.12 9.83 -3.54
CA ALA A 120 10.99 8.42 -3.89
C ALA A 120 11.50 7.51 -2.76
N ASP A 121 12.60 7.90 -2.11
CA ASP A 121 13.20 7.18 -0.98
C ASP A 121 12.24 7.02 0.22
N LEU A 122 11.39 8.02 0.48
CA LEU A 122 10.39 7.94 1.56
C LEU A 122 9.27 6.97 1.19
N VAL A 123 8.79 7.00 -0.05
CA VAL A 123 7.72 6.07 -0.46
C VAL A 123 8.24 4.63 -0.44
N GLU A 124 9.49 4.40 -0.85
CA GLU A 124 10.13 3.09 -0.71
C GLU A 124 10.30 2.69 0.77
N SER A 125 10.69 3.60 1.66
CA SER A 125 10.82 3.28 3.08
C SER A 125 9.49 2.94 3.73
N LEU A 126 8.40 3.62 3.36
CA LEU A 126 7.04 3.30 3.82
C LEU A 126 6.58 1.92 3.36
N ILE A 127 6.87 1.55 2.10
CA ILE A 127 6.55 0.21 1.59
C ILE A 127 7.40 -0.86 2.30
N SER A 128 8.68 -0.57 2.55
CA SER A 128 9.54 -1.47 3.31
C SER A 128 9.05 -1.66 4.75
N ASP A 129 8.57 -0.59 5.40
CA ASP A 129 7.99 -0.66 6.75
C ASP A 129 6.77 -1.58 6.76
N LEU A 130 5.82 -1.39 5.83
CA LEU A 130 4.66 -2.27 5.66
C LEU A 130 5.01 -3.75 5.42
N GLN A 131 6.14 -4.04 4.80
CA GLN A 131 6.58 -5.41 4.53
C GLN A 131 7.24 -6.08 5.75
N ASN A 132 7.73 -5.30 6.71
CA ASN A 132 8.50 -5.79 7.84
C ASN A 132 7.76 -5.69 9.19
N GLY A 133 6.66 -4.93 9.26
CA GLY A 133 5.69 -4.95 10.37
C GLY A 133 4.79 -6.18 10.37
#